data_AF-A0A3M7I491-F1
#
_entry.id   AF-A0A3M7I491-F1
#
_cell.length_a   1.000
_cell.length_b   1.000
_cell.length_c   1.000
_cell.angle_alpha   90.00
_cell.angle_beta   90.00
_cell.angle_gamma   90.00
#
_symmetry.space_group_name_H-M   'P 1'
#
loop_
_entity.id
_entity.type
_entity.pdbx_description
1 polymer ?
#
loop_
_entity_poly.entity_id
_entity_poly.type
_entity_poly.pdbx_seq_one_letter_code
_entity_poly.pdbx_strand_id
1 'polypeptide(L)'
;MSFPISALRHSAFALPKRSPAFCSPAVARAAGRVAAAKTAPKLGSNHNGAFATSQRSFPQVGSVREFSSSSGRLSSSNMAALQSIKQNCKKVMCIGRNYADHVKELNNQRPRQPFFFLKPPSSILLPNEGPVLRPASVNMHFEVELGLVIGKQVKDINTEKDADILQYIDSYLLTIDMTGRNVQEEAKKRGLPWSIAKGFDTFLPVAGPIAKSKVTDPHNVEIYLKVNGETKQEDNTELMLFRIPKQLSDISQVMTLEPGDIVLTGTPKGVGSVTSGDVMEAGMRINGKEVEEARINVEVKDKGGNYQFTETY
;
A
#
# COMPACT_ATOMS: atom_id res chain seq x y z
N MET A 1 38.50 53.98 -19.27
CA MET A 1 37.21 54.31 -18.62
C MET A 1 37.05 53.38 -17.43
N SER A 2 36.82 53.97 -16.27
CA SER A 2 37.01 53.39 -14.95
C SER A 2 35.89 52.44 -14.53
N PHE A 3 36.25 51.31 -13.92
CA PHE A 3 35.33 50.48 -13.12
C PHE A 3 35.11 51.11 -11.75
N PRO A 4 33.89 51.08 -11.18
CA PRO A 4 33.69 51.21 -9.76
C PRO A 4 33.37 49.85 -9.13
N ILE A 5 34.17 49.53 -8.11
CA ILE A 5 33.95 48.48 -7.11
C ILE A 5 32.82 48.94 -6.19
N SER A 6 31.77 48.14 -6.02
CA SER A 6 30.72 48.36 -5.02
C SER A 6 30.86 47.36 -3.87
N ALA A 7 30.82 47.89 -2.66
CA ALA A 7 31.21 47.28 -1.41
C ALA A 7 30.22 46.20 -0.90
N LEU A 8 30.79 45.17 -0.28
CA LEU A 8 30.09 44.25 0.61
C LEU A 8 29.51 45.03 1.82
N ARG A 9 28.23 44.85 2.10
CA ARG A 9 27.64 45.12 3.43
C ARG A 9 27.35 43.80 4.12
N HIS A 10 28.00 43.59 5.26
CA HIS A 10 27.69 42.55 6.22
C HIS A 10 26.32 42.84 6.85
N SER A 11 25.38 41.91 6.73
CA SER A 11 24.16 41.87 7.53
C SER A 11 24.39 40.93 8.72
N ALA A 12 24.34 41.51 9.92
CA ALA A 12 24.51 40.82 11.19
C ALA A 12 23.32 39.87 11.46
N PHE A 13 23.65 38.63 11.78
CA PHE A 13 22.73 37.63 12.33
C PHE A 13 22.32 38.03 13.75
N ALA A 14 21.02 38.24 13.97
CA ALA A 14 20.43 38.39 15.30
C ALA A 14 19.90 37.03 15.79
N LEU A 15 20.50 36.50 16.86
CA LEU A 15 20.04 35.30 17.57
C LEU A 15 18.84 35.65 18.47
N PRO A 16 17.76 34.84 18.50
CA PRO A 16 16.67 35.05 19.43
C PRO A 16 17.04 34.64 20.87
N LYS A 17 16.60 35.47 21.82
CA LYS A 17 16.86 35.38 23.27
C LYS A 17 16.21 34.12 23.88
N ARG A 18 16.96 33.45 24.76
CA ARG A 18 16.50 32.36 25.63
C ARG A 18 15.54 32.88 26.70
N SER A 19 14.40 32.23 26.87
CA SER A 19 13.50 32.40 28.02
C SER A 19 13.90 31.44 29.16
N PRO A 20 13.71 31.83 30.44
CA PRO A 20 14.24 31.08 31.58
C PRO A 20 13.37 29.89 31.98
N ALA A 21 14.05 28.90 32.57
CA ALA A 21 13.52 27.68 33.15
C ALA A 21 12.42 27.94 34.19
N PHE A 22 11.35 27.14 34.14
CA PHE A 22 10.41 26.98 35.24
C PHE A 22 10.58 25.60 35.85
N CYS A 23 10.83 25.62 37.15
CA CYS A 23 11.00 24.48 38.04
C CYS A 23 9.63 23.92 38.46
N SER A 24 9.50 22.60 38.52
CA SER A 24 8.32 21.87 39.04
C SER A 24 8.00 22.22 40.50
N PRO A 25 6.78 21.88 40.92
CA PRO A 25 6.67 21.05 42.12
C PRO A 25 5.90 19.75 41.88
N ALA A 26 6.39 18.71 42.54
CA ALA A 26 5.82 17.39 42.63
C ALA A 26 4.41 17.42 43.24
N VAL A 27 3.52 16.52 42.79
CA VAL A 27 2.34 16.13 43.54
C VAL A 27 2.29 14.61 43.69
N ALA A 28 2.10 14.26 44.97
CA ALA A 28 2.07 12.98 45.64
C ALA A 28 1.46 11.78 44.90
N ARG A 29 2.19 10.67 45.06
CA ARG A 29 1.77 9.27 44.92
C ARG A 29 0.77 8.95 46.04
N ALA A 30 -0.48 8.61 45.73
CA ALA A 30 -1.40 7.99 46.67
C ALA A 30 -1.60 6.52 46.30
N ALA A 31 -1.08 5.65 47.16
CA ALA A 31 -1.30 4.21 47.12
C ALA A 31 -2.65 3.92 47.79
N GLY A 32 -3.59 3.33 47.03
CA GLY A 32 -4.80 2.71 47.56
C GLY A 32 -4.81 1.23 47.16
N ARG A 33 -4.63 0.35 48.14
CA ARG A 33 -4.88 -1.10 48.05
C ARG A 33 -6.32 -1.39 48.53
N VAL A 34 -6.78 -2.59 48.19
CA VAL A 34 -7.92 -3.38 48.74
C VAL A 34 -9.26 -3.04 48.06
N ALA A 35 -10.11 -3.96 47.58
CA ALA A 35 -10.32 -5.38 47.89
C ALA A 35 -10.83 -6.17 46.67
N ALA A 36 -10.52 -7.47 46.66
CA ALA A 36 -11.21 -8.47 45.86
C ALA A 36 -12.60 -8.77 46.45
N ALA A 37 -13.60 -8.92 45.59
CA ALA A 37 -14.89 -9.52 45.94
C ALA A 37 -15.20 -10.65 44.95
N LYS A 38 -15.06 -11.88 45.45
CA LYS A 38 -15.63 -13.10 44.89
C LYS A 38 -17.15 -13.05 45.01
N THR A 39 -17.88 -13.48 43.99
CA THR A 39 -19.06 -14.35 44.17
C THR A 39 -19.55 -14.88 42.81
N ALA A 40 -19.58 -16.21 42.69
CA ALA A 40 -20.38 -16.96 41.75
C ALA A 40 -21.53 -17.63 42.52
N PRO A 41 -22.66 -17.94 41.87
CA PRO A 41 -23.45 -19.13 42.19
C PRO A 41 -23.63 -19.99 40.93
N LYS A 42 -23.15 -21.24 40.93
CA LYS A 42 -23.83 -22.50 41.30
C LYS A 42 -24.92 -22.96 40.31
N LEU A 43 -24.66 -24.16 39.78
CA LEU A 43 -25.53 -25.04 39.01
C LEU A 43 -26.87 -25.29 39.71
N GLY A 44 -27.93 -25.37 38.89
CA GLY A 44 -29.21 -26.00 39.20
C GLY A 44 -29.51 -27.10 38.17
N SER A 45 -29.87 -28.27 38.69
CA SER A 45 -30.10 -29.54 38.01
C SER A 45 -31.49 -29.70 37.39
N ASN A 46 -31.55 -30.56 36.37
CA ASN A 46 -32.62 -31.50 35.97
C ASN A 46 -34.08 -31.01 35.85
N HIS A 47 -34.65 -31.17 34.64
CA HIS A 47 -35.93 -31.85 34.49
C HIS A 47 -36.01 -32.64 33.17
N ASN A 48 -36.31 -33.93 33.30
CA ASN A 48 -36.73 -34.84 32.25
C ASN A 48 -38.13 -34.47 31.74
N GLY A 49 -38.32 -34.51 30.42
CA GLY A 49 -39.61 -34.52 29.77
C GLY A 49 -39.50 -35.26 28.43
N ALA A 50 -39.85 -36.54 28.43
CA ALA A 50 -39.93 -37.38 27.23
C ALA A 50 -41.16 -36.99 26.40
N PHE A 51 -41.03 -36.87 25.07
CA PHE A 51 -42.17 -37.04 24.16
C PHE A 51 -41.73 -37.53 22.78
N ALA A 52 -42.25 -38.72 22.45
CA ALA A 52 -42.68 -39.26 21.16
C ALA A 52 -41.82 -39.05 19.90
N THR A 53 -41.31 -40.18 19.42
CA THR A 53 -40.87 -40.45 18.05
C THR A 53 -41.96 -40.17 17.02
N SER A 54 -41.69 -39.28 16.06
CA SER A 54 -42.32 -39.32 14.74
C SER A 54 -41.24 -39.19 13.68
N GLN A 55 -41.04 -40.26 12.91
CA GLN A 55 -40.21 -40.24 11.71
C GLN A 55 -40.91 -39.36 10.67
N ARG A 56 -40.30 -38.21 10.37
CA ARG A 56 -40.53 -37.49 9.11
C ARG A 56 -39.23 -37.47 8.34
N SER A 57 -39.27 -38.04 7.14
CA SER A 57 -38.21 -38.03 6.15
C SER A 57 -37.89 -36.60 5.74
N PHE A 58 -36.65 -36.18 5.94
CA PHE A 58 -36.09 -34.99 5.34
C PHE A 58 -35.60 -35.33 3.92
N PRO A 59 -35.90 -34.52 2.89
CA PRO A 59 -35.37 -34.72 1.56
C PRO A 59 -33.85 -34.53 1.59
N GLN A 60 -33.13 -35.40 0.88
CA GLN A 60 -31.69 -35.31 0.75
C GLN A 60 -31.29 -33.96 0.17
N VAL A 61 -30.53 -33.19 0.96
CA VAL A 61 -29.83 -32.00 0.49
C VAL A 61 -28.80 -32.48 -0.53
N GLY A 62 -29.01 -32.09 -1.78
CA GLY A 62 -28.11 -32.39 -2.88
C GLY A 62 -26.68 -31.95 -2.57
N SER A 63 -25.75 -32.81 -2.98
CA SER A 63 -24.32 -32.55 -3.17
C SER A 63 -24.00 -31.05 -3.24
N VAL A 64 -23.31 -30.57 -2.21
CA VAL A 64 -22.61 -29.28 -2.25
C VAL A 64 -21.63 -29.40 -3.42
N ARG A 65 -21.90 -28.67 -4.50
CA ARG A 65 -20.94 -28.51 -5.58
C ARG A 65 -19.70 -27.86 -4.98
N GLU A 66 -18.60 -28.59 -4.94
CA GLU A 66 -17.28 -28.01 -4.73
C GLU A 66 -17.13 -26.83 -5.68
N PHE A 67 -16.94 -25.65 -5.10
CA PHE A 67 -16.51 -24.49 -5.86
C PHE A 67 -15.10 -24.81 -6.34
N SER A 68 -14.98 -25.23 -7.60
CA SER A 68 -13.71 -25.31 -8.30
C SER A 68 -13.14 -23.89 -8.36
N SER A 69 -12.25 -23.57 -7.41
CA SER A 69 -11.42 -22.38 -7.49
C SER A 69 -10.41 -22.60 -8.60
N SER A 70 -10.76 -22.22 -9.84
CA SER A 70 -9.79 -22.01 -10.90
C SER A 70 -9.01 -20.72 -10.64
N SER A 71 -8.40 -20.61 -9.47
CA SER A 71 -7.30 -19.68 -9.22
C SER A 71 -6.16 -20.12 -10.14
N GLY A 72 -6.02 -19.42 -11.28
CA GLY A 72 -4.97 -19.67 -12.26
C GLY A 72 -3.62 -19.76 -11.56
N ARG A 73 -3.07 -20.97 -11.50
CA ARG A 73 -1.76 -21.19 -10.87
C ARG A 73 -0.72 -20.52 -11.74
N LEU A 74 -0.04 -19.49 -11.22
CA LEU A 74 1.11 -18.90 -11.91
C LEU A 74 2.09 -20.01 -12.28
N SER A 75 2.70 -19.89 -13.46
CA SER A 75 3.72 -20.85 -13.88
C SER A 75 4.90 -20.82 -12.90
N SER A 76 5.58 -21.96 -12.74
CA SER A 76 6.79 -22.06 -11.91
C SER A 76 7.86 -21.05 -12.34
N SER A 77 7.96 -20.75 -13.64
CA SER A 77 8.88 -19.74 -14.17
C SER A 77 8.54 -18.32 -13.70
N ASN A 78 7.25 -17.96 -13.66
CA ASN A 78 6.83 -16.62 -13.24
C ASN A 78 7.08 -16.40 -11.74
N MET A 79 6.82 -17.42 -10.92
CA MET A 79 7.13 -17.35 -9.49
C MET A 79 8.64 -17.21 -9.23
N ALA A 80 9.48 -17.94 -9.95
CA ALA A 80 10.94 -17.79 -9.84
C ALA A 80 11.40 -16.38 -10.25
N ALA A 81 10.80 -15.81 -11.28
CA ALA A 81 11.08 -14.44 -11.71
C ALA A 81 10.67 -13.40 -10.65
N LEU A 82 9.48 -13.53 -10.05
CA LEU A 82 9.04 -12.67 -8.94
C LEU A 82 9.95 -12.77 -7.71
N GLN A 83 10.42 -13.97 -7.37
CA GLN A 83 11.38 -14.16 -6.28
C GLN A 83 12.69 -13.44 -6.58
N SER A 84 13.20 -13.55 -7.81
CA SER A 84 14.40 -12.82 -8.24
C SER A 84 14.19 -11.30 -8.17
N ILE A 85 13.04 -10.79 -8.61
CA ILE A 85 12.70 -9.35 -8.50
C ILE A 85 12.72 -8.92 -7.03
N LYS A 86 12.06 -9.65 -6.12
CA LYS A 86 12.04 -9.35 -4.67
C LYS A 86 13.43 -9.36 -4.06
N GLN A 87 14.28 -10.33 -4.42
CA GLN A 87 15.65 -10.45 -3.90
C GLN A 87 16.58 -9.33 -4.39
N ASN A 88 16.38 -8.86 -5.62
CA ASN A 88 17.22 -7.82 -6.23
C ASN A 88 16.69 -6.40 -6.02
N CYS A 89 15.47 -6.23 -5.51
CA CYS A 89 14.86 -4.94 -5.27
C CYS A 89 15.60 -4.19 -4.14
N LYS A 90 16.28 -3.09 -4.49
CA LYS A 90 16.99 -2.25 -3.50
C LYS A 90 16.05 -1.21 -2.90
N LYS A 91 15.11 -0.69 -3.70
CA LYS A 91 14.08 0.25 -3.26
C LYS A 91 12.81 0.17 -4.10
N VAL A 92 11.70 0.54 -3.47
CA VAL A 92 10.41 0.78 -4.11
C VAL A 92 10.11 2.27 -4.04
N MET A 93 10.11 2.95 -5.19
CA MET A 93 9.74 4.35 -5.34
C MET A 93 8.25 4.45 -5.67
N CYS A 94 7.53 5.35 -5.03
CA CYS A 94 6.09 5.52 -5.27
C CYS A 94 5.78 6.99 -5.52
N ILE A 95 4.90 7.29 -6.48
CA ILE A 95 4.33 8.62 -6.66
C ILE A 95 3.01 8.76 -5.91
N GLY A 96 2.81 9.87 -5.22
CA GLY A 96 1.50 10.18 -4.63
C GLY A 96 0.65 11.06 -5.54
N ARG A 97 -0.68 10.90 -5.47
CA ARG A 97 -1.67 11.78 -6.12
C ARG A 97 -1.55 11.86 -7.65
N ASN A 98 -1.37 10.71 -8.31
CA ASN A 98 -1.15 10.68 -9.75
C ASN A 98 -2.41 10.49 -10.60
N TYR A 99 -3.61 10.41 -10.02
CA TYR A 99 -4.88 10.31 -10.77
C TYR A 99 -5.80 11.48 -10.45
N ALA A 100 -6.41 12.07 -11.48
CA ALA A 100 -7.19 13.30 -11.37
C ALA A 100 -8.38 13.20 -10.39
N ASP A 101 -9.12 12.08 -10.45
CA ASP A 101 -10.28 11.89 -9.59
C ASP A 101 -9.90 11.43 -8.17
N HIS A 102 -8.79 10.72 -8.00
CA HIS A 102 -8.24 10.38 -6.68
C HIS A 102 -7.82 11.65 -5.90
N VAL A 103 -7.28 12.66 -6.60
CA VAL A 103 -6.97 13.97 -6.00
C VAL A 103 -8.22 14.64 -5.43
N LYS A 104 -9.35 14.57 -6.15
CA LYS A 104 -10.64 15.15 -5.72
C LYS A 104 -11.23 14.39 -4.54
N GLU A 105 -11.20 13.06 -4.57
CA GLU A 105 -11.74 12.18 -3.51
C GLU A 105 -11.14 12.51 -2.14
N LEU A 106 -9.84 12.78 -2.08
CA LEU A 106 -9.14 13.10 -0.83
C LEU A 106 -9.14 14.61 -0.49
N ASN A 107 -10.01 15.41 -1.12
CA ASN A 107 -10.10 16.88 -0.95
C ASN A 107 -8.76 17.61 -1.05
N ASN A 108 -7.87 17.13 -1.91
CA ASN A 108 -6.53 17.70 -2.06
C ASN A 108 -6.44 18.59 -3.31
N GLN A 109 -5.60 19.62 -3.25
CA GLN A 109 -5.26 20.38 -4.45
C GLN A 109 -4.41 19.53 -5.40
N ARG A 110 -4.66 19.66 -6.72
CA ARG A 110 -3.80 19.04 -7.75
C ARG A 110 -2.37 19.55 -7.55
N PRO A 111 -1.41 18.65 -7.30
CA PRO A 111 -0.05 19.08 -7.06
C PRO A 111 0.55 19.65 -8.36
N ARG A 112 1.30 20.75 -8.26
CA ARG A 112 1.99 21.38 -9.39
C ARG A 112 3.21 20.57 -9.86
N GLN A 113 3.76 19.76 -8.96
CA GLN A 113 4.90 18.88 -9.18
C GLN A 113 4.61 17.53 -8.50
N PRO A 114 5.12 16.41 -9.04
CA PRO A 114 4.97 15.12 -8.37
C PRO A 114 5.73 15.14 -7.04
N PHE A 115 5.26 14.36 -6.08
CA PHE A 115 6.02 14.05 -4.88
C PHE A 115 6.14 12.53 -4.77
N PHE A 116 7.25 12.09 -4.21
CA PHE A 116 7.59 10.68 -4.12
C PHE A 116 7.83 10.26 -2.68
N PHE A 117 7.61 8.98 -2.40
CA PHE A 117 7.95 8.34 -1.14
C PHE A 117 8.53 6.95 -1.41
N LEU A 118 9.13 6.36 -0.38
CA LEU A 118 9.74 5.05 -0.43
C LEU A 118 8.90 4.01 0.32
N LYS A 119 8.84 2.80 -0.22
CA LYS A 119 8.49 1.59 0.53
C LYS A 119 9.73 0.70 0.67
N PRO A 120 9.90 0.02 1.82
CA PRO A 120 10.99 -0.94 1.98
C PRO A 120 10.68 -2.22 1.17
N PRO A 121 11.69 -2.87 0.54
CA PRO A 121 11.50 -4.17 -0.13
C PRO A 121 10.93 -5.26 0.78
N SER A 122 11.11 -5.16 2.11
CA SER A 122 10.51 -6.07 3.10
C SER A 122 8.97 -6.04 3.12
N SER A 123 8.34 -5.01 2.56
CA SER A 123 6.88 -4.94 2.43
C SER A 123 6.32 -5.81 1.31
N ILE A 124 7.16 -6.28 0.37
CA ILE A 124 6.74 -7.08 -0.79
C ILE A 124 6.17 -8.43 -0.34
N LEU A 125 4.91 -8.69 -0.70
CA LEU A 125 4.21 -9.95 -0.52
C LEU A 125 3.99 -10.60 -1.90
N LEU A 126 4.64 -11.73 -2.14
CA LEU A 126 4.47 -12.48 -3.39
C LEU A 126 3.19 -13.32 -3.35
N PRO A 127 2.66 -13.74 -4.51
CA PRO A 127 1.54 -14.66 -4.57
C PRO A 127 1.84 -15.94 -3.77
N ASN A 128 0.87 -16.38 -2.97
CA ASN A 128 0.95 -17.57 -2.11
C ASN A 128 1.94 -17.49 -0.92
N GLU A 129 2.54 -16.33 -0.61
CA GLU A 129 3.39 -16.16 0.59
C GLU A 129 2.60 -15.93 1.88
N GLY A 130 1.27 -15.74 1.80
CA GLY A 130 0.40 -15.53 2.95
C GLY A 130 -0.56 -14.35 2.75
N PRO A 131 -1.25 -13.94 3.83
CA PRO A 131 -2.17 -12.81 3.80
C PRO A 131 -1.47 -11.45 3.91
N VAL A 132 -2.20 -10.37 3.64
CA VAL A 132 -1.83 -9.03 4.10
C VAL A 132 -2.10 -8.94 5.61
N LEU A 133 -1.09 -8.52 6.37
CA LEU A 133 -1.12 -8.48 7.83
C LEU A 133 -1.48 -7.07 8.32
N ARG A 134 -2.70 -6.90 8.82
CA ARG A 134 -3.20 -5.67 9.43
C ARG A 134 -2.61 -5.49 10.84
N PRO A 135 -1.80 -4.44 11.10
CA PRO A 135 -1.31 -4.18 12.46
C PRO A 135 -2.43 -3.72 13.39
N ALA A 136 -2.29 -3.97 14.70
CA ALA A 136 -3.32 -3.61 15.67
C ALA A 136 -3.57 -2.09 15.68
N SER A 137 -4.85 -1.71 15.74
CA SER A 137 -5.31 -0.31 15.72
C SER A 137 -4.95 0.49 14.45
N VAL A 138 -4.62 -0.17 13.33
CA VAL A 138 -4.37 0.50 12.04
C VAL A 138 -5.60 0.42 11.14
N ASN A 139 -6.06 1.59 10.66
CA ASN A 139 -7.04 1.67 9.58
C ASN A 139 -6.32 1.45 8.25
N MET A 140 -6.39 0.23 7.70
CA MET A 140 -5.62 -0.18 6.53
C MET A 140 -6.42 0.02 5.25
N HIS A 141 -5.85 0.75 4.29
CA HIS A 141 -6.46 1.06 2.99
C HIS A 141 -5.73 0.37 1.84
N PHE A 142 -6.48 -0.03 0.81
CA PHE A 142 -5.93 -0.54 -0.45
C PHE A 142 -5.78 0.57 -1.49
N GLU A 143 -4.77 0.45 -2.34
CA GLU A 143 -4.48 1.38 -3.44
C GLU A 143 -3.91 0.53 -4.61
N VAL A 144 -4.73 0.11 -5.58
CA VAL A 144 -4.23 -0.66 -6.74
C VAL A 144 -3.40 0.23 -7.65
N GLU A 145 -2.21 -0.24 -8.07
CA GLU A 145 -1.29 0.53 -8.91
C GLU A 145 -0.57 -0.35 -9.94
N LEU A 146 -0.28 0.24 -11.11
CA LEU A 146 0.69 -0.33 -12.04
C LEU A 146 2.11 -0.13 -11.48
N GLY A 147 2.86 -1.22 -11.37
CA GLY A 147 4.26 -1.23 -10.96
C GLY A 147 5.20 -1.44 -12.16
N LEU A 148 6.38 -0.82 -12.10
CA LEU A 148 7.45 -0.95 -13.10
C LEU A 148 8.65 -1.62 -12.44
N VAL A 149 9.22 -2.65 -13.07
CA VAL A 149 10.52 -3.20 -12.70
C VAL A 149 11.58 -2.53 -13.56
N ILE A 150 12.56 -1.89 -12.94
CA ILE A 150 13.65 -1.23 -13.65
C ILE A 150 14.66 -2.29 -14.13
N GLY A 151 14.98 -2.30 -15.42
CA GLY A 151 15.92 -3.22 -16.05
C GLY A 151 17.30 -2.63 -16.35
N LYS A 152 17.38 -1.30 -16.45
CA LYS A 152 18.62 -0.56 -16.73
C LYS A 152 18.71 0.65 -15.82
N GLN A 153 19.94 1.02 -15.46
CA GLN A 153 20.17 2.20 -14.63
C GLN A 153 19.55 3.45 -15.25
N VAL A 154 18.81 4.23 -14.46
CA VAL A 154 18.23 5.52 -14.83
C VAL A 154 18.81 6.57 -13.91
N LYS A 155 19.58 7.52 -14.45
CA LYS A 155 20.28 8.55 -13.68
C LYS A 155 20.31 9.85 -14.45
N ASP A 156 19.88 10.92 -13.79
CA ASP A 156 20.01 12.30 -14.25
C ASP A 156 19.60 12.49 -15.72
N ILE A 157 18.50 11.84 -16.11
CA ILE A 157 17.92 12.02 -17.44
C ILE A 157 17.00 13.24 -17.44
N ASN A 158 16.93 13.91 -18.58
CA ASN A 158 16.09 15.08 -18.79
C ASN A 158 15.31 14.95 -20.10
N THR A 159 14.48 13.90 -20.17
CA THR A 159 13.58 13.63 -21.30
C THR A 159 12.30 13.01 -20.77
N GLU A 160 11.18 13.40 -21.37
CA GLU A 160 9.84 12.89 -21.04
C GLU A 160 9.23 12.16 -22.24
N LYS A 161 10.05 11.73 -23.21
CA LYS A 161 9.60 10.98 -24.38
C LYS A 161 9.54 9.49 -24.08
N ASP A 162 8.43 8.84 -24.43
CA ASP A 162 8.24 7.40 -24.22
C ASP A 162 9.37 6.55 -24.85
N ALA A 163 9.79 6.87 -26.08
CA ALA A 163 10.84 6.14 -26.79
C ALA A 163 12.19 6.12 -26.05
N ASP A 164 12.50 7.19 -25.31
CA ASP A 164 13.76 7.33 -24.58
C ASP A 164 13.71 6.62 -23.22
N ILE A 165 12.51 6.51 -22.64
CA ILE A 165 12.32 6.10 -21.24
C ILE A 165 11.86 4.65 -21.09
N LEU A 166 10.94 4.18 -21.92
CA LEU A 166 10.35 2.84 -21.74
C LEU A 166 11.38 1.71 -21.90
N GLN A 167 12.52 1.97 -22.54
CA GLN A 167 13.64 1.04 -22.64
C GLN A 167 14.31 0.71 -21.30
N TYR A 168 14.13 1.54 -20.27
CA TYR A 168 14.69 1.30 -18.93
C TYR A 168 13.84 0.32 -18.10
N ILE A 169 12.60 0.08 -18.50
CA ILE A 169 11.70 -0.86 -17.84
C ILE A 169 12.05 -2.27 -18.33
N ASP A 170 12.16 -3.23 -17.43
CA ASP A 170 12.30 -4.66 -17.75
C ASP A 170 10.94 -5.30 -17.97
N SER A 171 10.05 -5.13 -16.99
CA SER A 171 8.74 -5.76 -16.91
C SER A 171 7.78 -4.91 -16.07
N TYR A 172 6.49 -5.24 -16.12
CA TYR A 172 5.44 -4.60 -15.33
C TYR A 172 4.95 -5.53 -14.21
N LEU A 173 4.35 -4.94 -13.19
CA LEU A 173 3.68 -5.63 -12.09
C LEU A 173 2.28 -5.04 -11.90
N LEU A 174 1.34 -5.84 -11.42
CA LEU A 174 0.19 -5.28 -10.70
C LEU A 174 0.53 -5.27 -9.22
N THR A 175 0.20 -4.19 -8.52
CA THR A 175 0.54 -4.02 -7.11
C THR A 175 -0.63 -3.44 -6.32
N ILE A 176 -0.59 -3.62 -5.00
CA ILE A 176 -1.48 -2.92 -4.08
C ILE A 176 -0.62 -2.16 -3.06
N ASP A 177 -0.65 -0.82 -3.09
CA ASP A 177 0.05 0.04 -2.13
C ASP A 177 -0.76 0.17 -0.82
N MET A 178 -0.67 -0.86 0.03
CA MET A 178 -1.37 -0.84 1.31
C MET A 178 -0.87 0.31 2.18
N THR A 179 -1.82 1.00 2.82
CA THR A 179 -1.56 2.19 3.61
C THR A 179 -2.24 2.14 4.96
N GLY A 180 -1.49 2.34 6.05
CA GLY A 180 -2.04 2.60 7.37
C GLY A 180 -2.54 4.04 7.41
N ARG A 181 -3.81 4.26 7.04
CA ARG A 181 -4.36 5.60 6.79
C ARG A 181 -4.29 6.50 8.01
N ASN A 182 -4.69 6.01 9.18
CA ASN A 182 -4.62 6.77 10.43
C ASN A 182 -3.17 7.13 10.81
N VAL A 183 -2.23 6.20 10.60
CA VAL A 183 -0.79 6.45 10.79
C VAL A 183 -0.28 7.55 9.83
N GLN A 184 -0.72 7.50 8.57
CA GLN A 184 -0.36 8.51 7.56
C GLN A 184 -0.96 9.87 7.88
N GLU A 185 -2.20 9.93 8.33
CA GLU A 185 -2.89 11.16 8.71
C GLU A 185 -2.20 11.85 9.87
N GLU A 186 -1.81 11.09 10.90
CA GLU A 186 -1.00 11.63 12.00
C GLU A 186 0.35 12.14 11.50
N ALA A 187 1.05 11.37 10.67
CA ALA A 187 2.34 11.78 10.11
C ALA A 187 2.20 13.09 9.31
N LYS A 188 1.16 13.23 8.50
CA LYS A 188 0.85 14.46 7.75
C LYS A 188 0.57 15.65 8.67
N LYS A 189 -0.27 15.47 9.71
CA LYS A 189 -0.61 16.53 10.67
C LYS A 189 0.65 17.05 11.40
N ARG A 190 1.61 16.16 11.65
CA ARG A 190 2.84 16.48 12.41
C ARG A 190 4.07 16.79 11.54
N GLY A 191 3.98 16.66 10.21
CA GLY A 191 5.13 16.81 9.32
C GLY A 191 6.18 15.70 9.47
N LEU A 192 5.76 14.49 9.82
CA LEU A 192 6.64 13.32 10.00
C LEU A 192 6.72 12.44 8.74
N PRO A 193 7.75 11.59 8.61
CA PRO A 193 7.90 10.66 7.48
C PRO A 193 6.77 9.64 7.38
N TRP A 194 6.47 9.19 6.15
CA TRP A 194 5.41 8.20 5.87
C TRP A 194 5.90 6.74 5.95
N SER A 195 7.16 6.51 6.29
CA SER A 195 7.80 5.19 6.24
C SER A 195 7.04 4.12 7.03
N ILE A 196 6.49 4.46 8.20
CA ILE A 196 5.69 3.51 8.99
C ILE A 196 4.35 3.24 8.29
N ALA A 197 3.62 4.29 7.91
CA ALA A 197 2.30 4.16 7.30
C ALA A 197 2.30 3.36 5.99
N LYS A 198 3.40 3.41 5.23
CA LYS A 198 3.54 2.75 3.92
C LYS A 198 4.41 1.48 3.98
N GLY A 199 5.16 1.23 5.05
CA GLY A 199 6.26 0.26 5.07
C GLY A 199 6.13 -0.93 6.01
N PHE A 200 4.93 -1.22 6.54
CA PHE A 200 4.71 -2.46 7.27
C PHE A 200 5.01 -3.70 6.40
N ASP A 201 5.38 -4.81 7.03
CA ASP A 201 5.46 -6.10 6.34
C ASP A 201 4.15 -6.39 5.61
N THR A 202 4.22 -7.03 4.44
CA THR A 202 3.08 -7.38 3.58
C THR A 202 2.28 -6.22 2.97
N PHE A 203 2.69 -4.96 3.18
CA PHE A 203 1.99 -3.79 2.63
C PHE A 203 2.22 -3.53 1.13
N LEU A 204 2.84 -4.48 0.43
CA LEU A 204 2.98 -4.43 -1.02
C LEU A 204 2.71 -5.82 -1.65
N PRO A 205 1.44 -6.27 -1.71
CA PRO A 205 1.05 -7.38 -2.58
C PRO A 205 1.43 -7.10 -4.03
N VAL A 206 2.01 -8.08 -4.71
CA VAL A 206 2.42 -7.97 -6.12
C VAL A 206 2.01 -9.19 -6.94
N ALA A 207 1.73 -8.98 -8.22
CA ALA A 207 1.58 -10.01 -9.24
C ALA A 207 2.38 -9.66 -10.50
N GLY A 208 2.80 -10.70 -11.25
CA GLY A 208 3.62 -10.59 -12.45
C GLY A 208 4.74 -11.65 -12.48
N PRO A 209 5.92 -11.33 -13.06
CA PRO A 209 6.16 -10.18 -13.93
C PRO A 209 5.34 -10.28 -15.21
N ILE A 210 4.86 -9.15 -15.71
CA ILE A 210 4.18 -9.04 -17.00
C ILE A 210 5.20 -8.54 -18.03
N ALA A 211 5.39 -9.32 -19.09
CA ALA A 211 6.35 -8.99 -20.14
C ALA A 211 5.95 -7.71 -20.90
N LYS A 212 6.95 -6.88 -21.25
CA LYS A 212 6.71 -5.66 -22.06
C LYS A 212 6.00 -5.90 -23.38
N SER A 213 6.24 -7.06 -24.01
CA SER A 213 5.57 -7.42 -25.26
C SER A 213 4.05 -7.58 -25.11
N LYS A 214 3.53 -7.81 -23.89
CA LYS A 214 2.09 -7.84 -23.61
C LYS A 214 1.50 -6.45 -23.36
N VAL A 215 2.31 -5.51 -22.87
CA VAL A 215 1.90 -4.13 -22.54
C VAL A 215 2.45 -3.20 -23.62
N THR A 216 1.73 -3.12 -24.74
CA THR A 216 2.16 -2.32 -25.90
C THR A 216 2.12 -0.82 -25.63
N ASP A 217 1.20 -0.36 -24.78
CA ASP A 217 1.11 1.00 -24.29
C ASP A 217 0.82 0.95 -22.77
N PRO A 218 1.77 1.31 -21.90
CA PRO A 218 1.56 1.27 -20.45
C PRO A 218 0.61 2.36 -19.94
N HIS A 219 0.24 3.32 -20.80
CA HIS A 219 -0.75 4.35 -20.50
C HIS A 219 -2.12 4.07 -21.13
N ASN A 220 -2.36 2.83 -21.57
CA ASN A 220 -3.68 2.34 -21.93
C ASN A 220 -3.89 0.95 -21.35
N VAL A 221 -3.89 0.90 -20.02
CA VAL A 221 -4.04 -0.32 -19.23
C VAL A 221 -5.17 -0.09 -18.22
N GLU A 222 -6.16 -0.96 -18.24
CA GLU A 222 -7.20 -0.97 -17.21
C GLU A 222 -6.68 -1.73 -16.00
N ILE A 223 -6.78 -1.14 -14.81
CA ILE A 223 -6.49 -1.79 -13.54
C ILE A 223 -7.72 -1.75 -12.66
N TYR A 224 -7.95 -2.82 -11.90
CA TYR A 224 -9.11 -2.90 -11.03
C TYR A 224 -8.79 -3.63 -9.72
N LEU A 225 -9.60 -3.34 -8.70
CA LEU A 225 -9.58 -4.01 -7.40
C LEU A 225 -11.01 -4.19 -6.89
N LYS A 226 -11.28 -5.40 -6.40
CA LYS A 226 -12.49 -5.81 -5.71
C LYS A 226 -12.17 -6.18 -4.28
N VAL A 227 -13.12 -5.94 -3.40
CA VAL A 227 -13.11 -6.45 -2.02
C VAL A 227 -14.35 -7.30 -1.84
N ASN A 228 -14.16 -8.58 -1.48
CA ASN A 228 -15.25 -9.55 -1.32
C ASN A 228 -16.20 -9.61 -2.54
N GLY A 229 -15.63 -9.57 -3.75
CA GLY A 229 -16.36 -9.60 -5.01
C GLY A 229 -16.96 -8.26 -5.48
N GLU A 230 -16.94 -7.20 -4.66
CA GLU A 230 -17.45 -5.89 -5.02
C GLU A 230 -16.33 -4.99 -5.58
N THR A 231 -16.50 -4.45 -6.79
CA THR A 231 -15.54 -3.50 -7.37
C THR A 231 -15.45 -2.22 -6.54
N LYS A 232 -14.23 -1.88 -6.13
CA LYS A 232 -13.92 -0.65 -5.38
C LYS A 232 -13.08 0.33 -6.19
N GLN A 233 -12.13 -0.17 -6.98
CA GLN A 233 -11.35 0.63 -7.92
C GLN A 233 -11.42 -0.01 -9.30
N GLU A 234 -11.59 0.80 -10.33
CA GLU A 234 -11.53 0.38 -11.72
C GLU A 234 -11.31 1.63 -12.58
N ASP A 235 -10.15 1.71 -13.22
CA ASP A 235 -9.80 2.87 -14.06
C ASP A 235 -8.66 2.54 -15.04
N ASN A 236 -8.35 3.49 -15.93
CA ASN A 236 -7.31 3.34 -16.95
C ASN A 236 -6.07 4.21 -16.65
N THR A 237 -4.87 3.67 -16.93
CA THR A 237 -3.59 4.38 -16.76
C THR A 237 -3.43 5.62 -17.66
N GLU A 238 -4.30 5.82 -18.65
CA GLU A 238 -4.36 7.07 -19.43
C GLU A 238 -4.66 8.29 -18.57
N LEU A 239 -5.33 8.10 -17.42
CA LEU A 239 -5.72 9.15 -16.49
C LEU A 239 -4.58 9.62 -15.55
N MET A 240 -3.37 9.07 -15.71
CA MET A 240 -2.20 9.54 -14.97
C MET A 240 -1.91 11.02 -15.26
N LEU A 241 -1.84 11.83 -14.20
CA LEU A 241 -1.49 13.26 -14.26
C LEU A 241 -0.04 13.47 -14.68
N PHE A 242 0.86 12.65 -14.15
CA PHE A 242 2.27 12.58 -14.49
C PHE A 242 2.55 11.21 -15.09
N ARG A 243 2.74 11.17 -16.41
CA ARG A 243 3.01 9.94 -17.15
C ARG A 243 4.37 9.34 -16.76
N ILE A 244 4.51 8.02 -16.93
CA ILE A 244 5.74 7.26 -16.64
C ILE A 244 7.06 7.96 -17.05
N PRO A 245 7.20 8.56 -18.27
CA PRO A 245 8.42 9.30 -18.62
C PRO A 245 8.79 10.41 -17.65
N LYS A 246 7.79 11.23 -17.27
CA LYS A 246 7.95 12.30 -16.29
C LYS A 246 8.41 11.75 -14.94
N GLN A 247 7.76 10.69 -14.48
CA GLN A 247 8.05 10.07 -13.20
C GLN A 247 9.50 9.57 -13.14
N LEU A 248 9.94 8.80 -14.14
CA LEU A 248 11.29 8.26 -14.18
C LEU A 248 12.35 9.36 -14.35
N SER A 249 12.05 10.40 -15.15
CA SER A 249 12.92 11.56 -15.28
C SER A 249 13.11 12.25 -13.92
N ASP A 250 12.03 12.64 -13.26
CA ASP A 250 12.07 13.36 -11.98
C ASP A 250 12.72 12.55 -10.87
N ILE A 251 12.40 11.26 -10.77
CA ILE A 251 13.03 10.37 -9.79
C ILE A 251 14.54 10.35 -10.04
N SER A 252 14.98 10.13 -11.29
CA SER A 252 16.38 9.93 -11.62
C SER A 252 17.28 11.15 -11.37
N GLN A 253 16.71 12.35 -11.39
CA GLN A 253 17.42 13.62 -11.09
C GLN A 253 17.69 13.78 -9.59
N VAL A 254 16.96 13.06 -8.74
CA VAL A 254 17.12 13.09 -7.27
C VAL A 254 17.82 11.83 -6.77
N MET A 255 17.39 10.66 -7.26
CA MET A 255 17.88 9.34 -6.85
C MET A 255 18.00 8.43 -8.06
N THR A 256 19.20 7.89 -8.30
CA THR A 256 19.42 6.89 -9.36
C THR A 256 18.53 5.67 -9.14
N LEU A 257 17.82 5.26 -10.19
CA LEU A 257 17.12 3.97 -10.25
C LEU A 257 18.09 2.92 -10.78
N GLU A 258 18.15 1.80 -10.09
CA GLU A 258 19.03 0.66 -10.37
C GLU A 258 18.22 -0.50 -10.96
N PRO A 259 18.83 -1.39 -11.76
CA PRO A 259 18.18 -2.64 -12.14
C PRO A 259 17.66 -3.40 -10.91
N GLY A 260 16.40 -3.84 -10.96
CA GLY A 260 15.67 -4.49 -9.87
C GLY A 260 14.82 -3.55 -9.02
N ASP A 261 15.03 -2.24 -9.07
CA ASP A 261 14.15 -1.29 -8.36
C ASP A 261 12.73 -1.34 -8.92
N ILE A 262 11.76 -1.02 -8.05
CA ILE A 262 10.35 -0.97 -8.41
C ILE A 262 9.86 0.47 -8.35
N VAL A 263 9.06 0.88 -9.33
CA VAL A 263 8.36 2.17 -9.33
C VAL A 263 6.85 1.95 -9.37
N LEU A 264 6.12 2.46 -8.37
CA LEU A 264 4.65 2.46 -8.34
C LEU A 264 4.13 3.80 -8.86
N THR A 265 3.12 3.73 -9.72
CA THR A 265 2.72 4.85 -10.60
C THR A 265 1.48 5.60 -10.13
N GLY A 266 1.01 5.34 -8.91
CA GLY A 266 -0.15 5.95 -8.28
C GLY A 266 -1.43 5.15 -8.49
N THR A 267 -2.40 5.42 -7.63
CA THR A 267 -3.70 4.72 -7.59
C THR A 267 -4.85 5.59 -8.12
N PRO A 268 -5.87 4.99 -8.77
CA PRO A 268 -7.09 5.67 -9.15
C PRO A 268 -8.01 5.94 -7.94
N LYS A 269 -9.18 6.54 -8.19
CA LYS A 269 -10.20 6.79 -7.16
C LYS A 269 -10.73 5.48 -6.55
N GLY A 270 -11.47 5.59 -5.45
CA GLY A 270 -12.15 4.49 -4.78
C GLY A 270 -11.30 3.80 -3.72
N VAL A 271 -10.36 4.54 -3.13
CA VAL A 271 -9.52 4.03 -2.05
C VAL A 271 -10.40 3.78 -0.82
N GLY A 272 -10.25 2.60 -0.21
CA GLY A 272 -11.12 2.17 0.87
C GLY A 272 -10.41 1.32 1.91
N SER A 273 -11.07 1.14 3.06
CA SER A 273 -10.55 0.33 4.16
C SER A 273 -10.82 -1.15 3.97
N VAL A 274 -9.90 -1.98 4.44
CA VAL A 274 -10.06 -3.43 4.59
C VAL A 274 -9.71 -3.88 6.01
N THR A 275 -10.32 -4.99 6.42
CA THR A 275 -10.26 -5.55 7.76
C THR A 275 -9.99 -7.04 7.72
N SER A 276 -9.67 -7.64 8.86
CA SER A 276 -9.40 -9.08 8.92
C SER A 276 -10.61 -9.88 8.42
N GLY A 277 -10.36 -10.82 7.52
CA GLY A 277 -11.39 -11.63 6.85
C GLY A 277 -11.79 -11.13 5.47
N ASP A 278 -11.44 -9.88 5.11
CA ASP A 278 -11.66 -9.39 3.75
C ASP A 278 -10.71 -10.07 2.75
N VAL A 279 -11.21 -10.32 1.54
CA VAL A 279 -10.43 -10.83 0.42
C VAL A 279 -10.34 -9.75 -0.65
N MET A 280 -9.12 -9.40 -1.04
CA MET A 280 -8.84 -8.47 -2.12
C MET A 280 -8.50 -9.24 -3.39
N GLU A 281 -9.22 -8.93 -4.46
CA GLU A 281 -8.96 -9.43 -5.81
C GLU A 281 -8.58 -8.26 -6.70
N ALA A 282 -7.42 -8.28 -7.33
CA ALA A 282 -7.00 -7.24 -8.27
C ALA A 282 -6.55 -7.85 -9.59
N GLY A 283 -6.73 -7.11 -10.67
CA GLY A 283 -6.33 -7.54 -12.00
C GLY A 283 -6.08 -6.38 -12.95
N MET A 284 -5.73 -6.76 -14.17
CA MET A 284 -5.34 -5.84 -15.22
C MET A 284 -5.92 -6.32 -16.55
N ARG A 285 -6.49 -5.40 -17.34
CA ARG A 285 -6.95 -5.67 -18.70
C ARG A 285 -6.24 -4.81 -19.72
N ILE A 286 -5.99 -5.41 -20.87
CA ILE A 286 -5.42 -4.73 -22.05
C ILE A 286 -6.35 -5.00 -23.22
N ASN A 287 -6.91 -3.94 -23.80
CA ASN A 287 -7.91 -4.03 -24.86
C ASN A 287 -9.09 -4.96 -24.48
N GLY A 288 -9.58 -4.83 -23.24
CA GLY A 288 -10.68 -5.63 -22.68
C GLY A 288 -10.33 -7.10 -22.36
N LYS A 289 -9.07 -7.53 -22.53
CA LYS A 289 -8.63 -8.90 -22.21
C LYS A 289 -7.88 -8.95 -20.88
N GLU A 290 -8.28 -9.86 -20.02
CA GLU A 290 -7.60 -10.15 -18.75
C GLU A 290 -6.15 -10.57 -18.97
N VAL A 291 -5.24 -10.04 -18.13
CA VAL A 291 -3.84 -10.46 -18.08
C VAL A 291 -3.66 -11.39 -16.90
N GLU A 292 -3.55 -12.69 -17.19
CA GLU A 292 -3.47 -13.76 -16.18
C GLU A 292 -2.31 -13.55 -15.18
N GLU A 293 -1.15 -13.07 -15.65
CA GLU A 293 -0.01 -12.79 -14.77
C GLU A 293 -0.24 -11.67 -13.77
N ALA A 294 -1.23 -10.80 -14.00
CA ALA A 294 -1.52 -9.65 -13.15
C ALA A 294 -2.49 -9.98 -12.00
N ARG A 295 -3.02 -11.21 -11.92
CA ARG A 295 -4.03 -11.55 -10.92
C ARG A 295 -3.47 -11.57 -9.50
N ILE A 296 -4.06 -10.77 -8.63
CA ILE A 296 -3.86 -10.82 -7.18
C ILE A 296 -5.15 -11.37 -6.54
N ASN A 297 -5.01 -12.33 -5.65
CA ASN A 297 -6.06 -12.76 -4.74
C ASN A 297 -5.43 -12.96 -3.36
N VAL A 298 -5.77 -12.10 -2.41
CA VAL A 298 -5.09 -12.07 -1.11
C VAL A 298 -6.08 -11.78 0.02
N GLU A 299 -6.03 -12.60 1.06
CA GLU A 299 -6.79 -12.41 2.30
C GLU A 299 -6.11 -11.37 3.19
N VAL A 300 -6.89 -10.63 3.96
CA VAL A 300 -6.42 -9.78 5.05
C VAL A 300 -6.57 -10.51 6.38
N LYS A 301 -5.50 -10.53 7.18
CA LYS A 301 -5.52 -11.06 8.57
C LYS A 301 -4.92 -10.06 9.54
N ASP A 302 -5.36 -10.11 10.79
CA ASP A 302 -4.67 -9.40 11.85
C ASP A 302 -3.25 -9.94 12.03
N LYS A 303 -2.25 -9.05 12.10
CA LYS A 303 -0.82 -9.38 12.25
C LYS A 303 -0.53 -10.14 13.54
N GLY A 304 -1.26 -9.81 14.61
CA GLY A 304 -0.87 -10.14 15.97
C GLY A 304 0.44 -9.44 16.39
N GLY A 305 1.08 -9.94 17.45
CA GLY A 305 2.36 -9.45 17.95
C GLY A 305 2.25 -8.20 18.84
N ASN A 306 3.39 -7.53 19.05
CA ASN A 306 3.53 -6.47 20.06
C ASN A 306 3.24 -5.05 19.54
N TYR A 307 3.17 -4.85 18.22
CA TYR A 307 2.93 -3.53 17.66
C TYR A 307 1.44 -3.19 17.75
N GLN A 308 1.14 -2.05 18.37
CA GLN A 308 -0.17 -1.43 18.36
C GLN A 308 -0.02 0.04 18.01
N PHE A 309 -0.75 0.50 16.99
CA PHE A 309 -0.77 1.92 16.70
C PHE A 309 -1.52 2.67 17.79
N THR A 310 -0.86 3.68 18.34
CA THR A 310 -1.42 4.66 19.26
C THR A 310 -1.00 6.03 18.77
N GLU A 311 -1.91 7.00 18.82
CA GLU A 311 -1.55 8.36 18.47
C GLU A 311 -0.48 8.86 19.44
N THR A 312 0.47 9.63 18.94
CA THR A 312 1.67 10.02 19.71
C THR A 312 1.32 10.89 20.93
N TYR A 313 0.18 11.60 20.90
CA TYR A 313 -0.30 12.49 21.97
C TYR A 313 -1.83 12.45 22.04
#